data_AF-A0A2S7D0T8-F1
#
_entry.id   AF-A0A2S7D0T8-F1
#
_cell.length_a   1.000
_cell.length_b   1.000
_cell.length_c   1.000
_cell.angle_alpha   90.00
_cell.angle_beta   90.00
_cell.angle_gamma   90.00
#
_symmetry.space_group_name_H-M   'P 1'
#
loop_
_entity.id
_entity.type
_entity.pdbx_description
1 polymer ?
#
loop_
_entity_poly.entity_id
_entity_poly.type
_entity_poly.pdbx_seq_one_letter_code
_entity_poly.pdbx_strand_id
1 'polypeptide(L)'
;RPFTDITCARSWVAGFVDWYNNEHRHSGIRFVTPHERHERRDQAILAARADVYREAAMRHPSRWRGRATRNWTPVGAVWLNPDNDDRKAPD
;
A
#
# COMPACT_ATOMS: atom_id res chain seq x y z
N ARG A 1 7.87 14.95 29.10
CA ARG A 1 8.71 14.06 28.25
C ARG A 1 7.81 12.94 27.72
N PRO A 2 7.83 12.62 26.41
CA PRO A 2 6.96 11.60 25.81
C PRO A 2 7.31 10.16 26.19
N PHE A 3 8.55 9.90 26.65
CA PHE A 3 8.98 8.60 27.19
C PHE A 3 9.67 8.78 28.54
N THR A 4 9.55 7.78 29.41
CA THR A 4 10.14 7.75 30.75
C THR A 4 11.66 7.58 30.70
N ASP A 5 12.15 6.71 29.81
CA ASP A 5 13.56 6.48 29.55
C ASP A 5 13.81 5.98 28.11
N ILE A 6 15.08 5.72 27.77
CA ILE A 6 15.49 5.24 26.45
C ILE A 6 14.99 3.82 26.16
N THR A 7 14.81 2.98 27.19
CA THR A 7 14.30 1.62 27.03
C THR A 7 12.83 1.66 26.61
N CYS A 8 12.02 2.50 27.26
CA CYS A 8 10.63 2.74 26.90
C CYS A 8 10.48 3.22 25.45
N ALA A 9 11.30 4.19 25.03
CA ALA A 9 11.31 4.68 23.66
C ALA A 9 11.66 3.57 22.65
N ARG A 10 12.68 2.75 22.94
CA ARG A 10 13.10 1.63 22.08
C ARG A 10 12.02 0.56 21.95
N SER A 11 11.40 0.16 23.05
CA SER A 11 10.32 -0.83 23.04
C SER A 11 9.13 -0.35 22.22
N TRP A 12 8.76 0.91 22.36
CA TRP A 12 7.68 1.49 21.56
C TRP A 12 8.02 1.52 20.06
N VAL A 13 9.22 1.97 19.69
CA VAL A 13 9.66 2.00 18.28
C VAL A 13 9.73 0.59 17.70
N ALA A 14 10.20 -0.40 18.45
CA ALA A 14 10.25 -1.79 17.99
C ALA A 14 8.85 -2.31 17.64
N GLY A 15 7.86 -2.08 18.51
CA GLY A 15 6.47 -2.45 18.24
C GLY A 15 5.88 -1.68 17.07
N PHE A 16 6.18 -0.39 16.96
CA PHE A 16 5.73 0.42 15.82
C PHE A 16 6.30 -0.10 14.49
N VAL A 17 7.59 -0.43 14.43
CA VAL A 17 8.24 -0.91 13.20
C VAL A 17 7.67 -2.26 12.76
N ASP A 18 7.43 -3.17 13.72
CA ASP A 18 6.81 -4.46 13.42
C ASP A 18 5.39 -4.27 12.85
N TRP A 19 4.55 -3.52 13.56
CA TRP A 19 3.19 -3.21 13.11
C TRP A 19 3.19 -2.50 11.74
N TYR A 20 4.04 -1.50 11.54
CA TYR A 20 4.13 -0.73 10.30
C TYR A 20 4.45 -1.61 9.09
N ASN A 21 5.34 -2.59 9.27
CA ASN A 21 5.84 -3.45 8.20
C ASN A 21 4.94 -4.68 7.95
N ASN A 22 4.32 -5.23 8.99
CA ASN A 22 3.66 -6.53 8.91
C ASN A 22 2.13 -6.46 8.99
N GLU A 23 1.56 -5.41 9.55
CA GLU A 23 0.11 -5.29 9.78
C GLU A 23 -0.51 -4.08 9.09
N HIS A 24 0.16 -2.93 9.15
CA HIS A 24 -0.38 -1.69 8.61
C HIS A 24 -0.45 -1.73 7.08
N ARG A 25 -1.68 -1.57 6.55
CA ARG A 25 -1.94 -1.49 5.11
C ARG A 25 -1.82 -0.05 4.63
N HIS A 26 -0.80 0.22 3.82
CA HIS A 26 -0.46 1.58 3.40
C HIS A 26 -1.21 2.01 2.15
N SER A 27 -1.87 3.15 2.20
CA SER A 27 -2.63 3.68 1.06
C SER A 27 -1.75 3.94 -0.17
N GLY A 28 -0.51 4.41 0.04
CA GLY A 28 0.47 4.70 -1.02
C GLY A 28 0.92 3.47 -1.83
N ILE A 29 0.75 2.27 -1.29
CA ILE A 29 1.04 0.99 -1.96
C ILE A 29 -0.22 0.14 -2.12
N ARG A 30 -1.37 0.77 -2.31
CA ARG A 30 -2.66 0.09 -2.58
C ARG A 30 -3.10 -0.85 -1.46
N PHE A 31 -2.89 -0.44 -0.20
CA PHE A 31 -3.33 -1.15 1.00
C PHE A 31 -2.79 -2.57 1.13
N VAL A 32 -1.55 -2.80 0.69
CA VAL A 32 -0.73 -3.94 1.11
C VAL A 32 0.20 -3.49 2.23
N THR A 33 0.76 -4.44 2.96
CA THR A 33 1.80 -4.13 3.96
C THR A 33 3.15 -3.92 3.25
N PRO A 34 4.10 -3.18 3.85
CA PRO A 34 5.43 -3.02 3.27
C PRO A 34 6.13 -4.36 3.08
N HIS A 35 5.93 -5.30 4.02
CA HIS A 35 6.47 -6.66 3.92
C HIS A 35 5.84 -7.46 2.77
N GLU A 36 4.51 -7.42 2.59
CA GLU A 36 3.81 -8.05 1.44
C GLU A 36 4.37 -7.53 0.10
N ARG A 37 4.64 -6.23 0.00
CA ARG A 37 5.26 -5.63 -1.19
C ARG A 37 6.73 -6.04 -1.35
N HIS A 38 7.50 -6.05 -0.27
CA HIS A 38 8.91 -6.44 -0.29
C HIS A 38 9.09 -7.86 -0.83
N GLU A 39 8.20 -8.77 -0.43
CA GLU A 39 8.17 -10.16 -0.91
C GLU A 39 7.46 -10.33 -2.26
N ARG A 40 7.05 -9.23 -2.91
CA ARG A 40 6.33 -9.22 -4.21
C ARG A 40 4.99 -9.97 -4.19
N ARG A 41 4.41 -10.21 -3.02
CA ARG A 41 3.07 -10.82 -2.85
C ARG A 41 1.95 -9.85 -3.20
N ASP A 42 2.25 -8.56 -3.24
CA ASP A 42 1.32 -7.49 -3.61
C ASP A 42 0.65 -7.73 -4.97
N GLN A 43 1.37 -8.26 -5.96
CA GLN A 43 0.83 -8.53 -7.30
C GLN A 43 -0.40 -9.44 -7.25
N ALA A 44 -0.29 -10.60 -6.58
CA ALA A 44 -1.37 -11.57 -6.46
C ALA A 44 -2.53 -11.03 -5.61
N ILE A 45 -2.21 -10.35 -4.50
CA ILE A 45 -3.21 -9.74 -3.61
C ILE A 45 -4.04 -8.69 -4.36
N LEU A 46 -3.38 -7.85 -5.15
CA LEU A 46 -4.02 -6.76 -5.87
C LEU A 46 -4.85 -7.25 -7.05
N ALA A 47 -4.39 -8.29 -7.77
CA ALA A 47 -5.18 -8.95 -8.81
C ALA A 47 -6.49 -9.51 -8.24
N ALA A 48 -6.41 -10.26 -7.13
CA ALA A 48 -7.60 -10.82 -6.48
C ALA A 48 -8.58 -9.72 -6.02
N ARG A 49 -8.08 -8.58 -5.53
CA ARG A 49 -8.92 -7.43 -5.16
C ARG A 49 -9.61 -6.79 -6.36
N ALA A 50 -8.91 -6.71 -7.50
CA ALA A 50 -9.49 -6.21 -8.74
C ALA A 50 -10.67 -7.08 -9.18
N ASP A 51 -10.53 -8.41 -9.11
CA ASP A 51 -11.59 -9.35 -9.47
C ASP A 51 -12.82 -9.19 -8.57
N VAL A 52 -12.63 -9.14 -7.24
CA VAL A 52 -13.72 -8.93 -6.28
C VAL A 52 -14.47 -7.63 -6.56
N TYR A 53 -13.75 -6.54 -6.84
CA TYR A 53 -14.36 -5.24 -7.15
C TYR A 53 -15.11 -5.26 -8.48
N ARG A 54 -14.57 -5.93 -9.50
CA ARG A 54 -15.22 -6.09 -10.80
C ARG A 54 -16.52 -6.87 -10.65
N GLU A 55 -16.51 -7.98 -9.93
CA GLU A 55 -17.71 -8.77 -9.66
C GLU A 55 -18.77 -7.98 -8.88
N ALA A 56 -18.35 -7.21 -7.87
CA ALA A 56 -19.25 -6.36 -7.12
C ALA A 56 -19.87 -5.24 -7.98
N ALA A 57 -19.07 -4.65 -8.89
CA ALA A 57 -19.53 -3.63 -9.82
C ALA A 57 -20.54 -4.20 -10.85
N MET A 58 -20.31 -5.42 -11.35
CA MET A 58 -21.26 -6.11 -12.24
C MET A 58 -22.59 -6.43 -11.53
N ARG A 59 -22.52 -6.89 -10.26
CA ARG A 59 -23.72 -7.22 -9.48
C ARG A 59 -24.56 -5.99 -9.11
N HIS A 60 -23.91 -4.86 -8.83
CA HIS A 60 -24.60 -3.63 -8.41
C HIS A 60 -24.05 -2.38 -9.12
N PRO A 61 -24.36 -2.19 -10.42
CA PRO A 61 -23.81 -1.08 -11.21
C PRO A 61 -24.19 0.30 -10.65
N SER A 62 -25.35 0.43 -10.00
CA SER A 62 -25.85 1.67 -9.41
C SER A 62 -24.96 2.22 -8.29
N ARG A 63 -24.18 1.37 -7.60
CA ARG A 63 -23.22 1.81 -6.57
C ARG A 63 -22.06 2.61 -7.17
N TRP A 64 -21.67 2.31 -8.41
CA TRP A 64 -20.59 2.99 -9.10
C TRP A 64 -21.05 4.10 -10.04
N ARG A 65 -22.32 4.11 -10.47
CA ARG A 65 -22.90 5.17 -11.34
C ARG A 65 -22.02 5.45 -12.58
N GLY A 66 -21.50 4.39 -13.20
CA GLY A 66 -20.59 4.48 -14.35
C GLY A 66 -19.13 4.83 -14.02
N ARG A 67 -18.77 5.06 -12.75
CA ARG A 67 -17.37 5.27 -12.34
C ARG A 67 -16.60 3.95 -12.36
N ALA A 68 -15.31 4.05 -12.69
CA ALA A 68 -14.39 2.92 -12.56
C ALA A 68 -14.28 2.43 -11.11
N THR A 69 -13.92 1.15 -10.94
CA THR A 69 -13.57 0.60 -9.64
C THR A 69 -12.26 1.21 -9.12
N ARG A 70 -11.95 0.96 -7.84
CA ARG A 70 -10.69 1.40 -7.26
C ARG A 70 -9.50 0.87 -8.08
N ASN A 71 -8.50 1.71 -8.28
CA ASN A 71 -7.26 1.32 -8.95
C ASN A 71 -6.45 0.39 -8.03
N TRP A 72 -6.34 -0.87 -8.47
CA TRP A 72 -5.57 -1.95 -7.85
C TRP A 72 -4.35 -2.34 -8.69
N THR A 73 -3.88 -1.50 -9.61
CA THR A 73 -2.63 -1.76 -10.33
C THR A 73 -1.45 -1.71 -9.35
N PRO A 74 -0.54 -2.70 -9.38
CA PRO A 74 0.67 -2.70 -8.55
C PRO A 74 1.49 -1.43 -8.72
N VAL A 75 2.09 -0.95 -7.63
CA VAL A 75 2.98 0.22 -7.68
C VAL A 75 4.36 -0.24 -8.14
N GLY A 76 4.83 0.31 -9.26
CA GLY A 76 6.16 0.08 -9.80
C GLY A 76 7.28 0.63 -8.92
N ALA A 77 8.51 0.60 -9.43
CA ALA A 77 9.65 1.20 -8.74
C ALA A 77 9.41 2.70 -8.49
N VAL A 78 9.80 3.16 -7.30
CA VAL A 78 9.75 4.57 -6.90
C VAL A 78 11.08 4.91 -6.22
N TRP A 79 11.57 6.12 -6.46
CA TRP A 79 12.89 6.56 -6.00
C TRP A 79 12.74 7.64 -4.92
N LEU A 80 13.48 7.51 -3.81
CA LEU A 80 13.49 8.52 -2.73
C LEU A 80 14.21 9.81 -3.14
N ASN A 81 15.26 9.69 -3.95
CA ASN A 81 15.97 10.77 -4.60
C ASN A 81 16.18 10.38 -6.07
N PRO A 82 15.24 10.69 -6.97
CA PRO A 82 15.43 10.39 -8.38
C PRO A 82 16.56 11.27 -8.94
N ASP A 83 17.43 10.66 -9.75
CA ASP A 83 18.35 11.40 -10.61
C ASP A 83 17.54 12.30 -11.56
N ASN A 84 18.16 13.39 -12.03
CA ASN A 84 17.45 14.39 -12.83
C ASN A 84 16.83 13.80 -14.12
N ASP A 85 17.38 12.71 -14.65
CA ASP A 85 16.86 12.02 -15.83
C ASP A 85 15.61 11.17 -15.53
N ASP A 86 15.48 10.60 -14.32
CA ASP A 86 14.31 9.79 -13.91
C ASP A 86 13.09 10.65 -13.54
N ARG A 87 13.25 11.97 -13.40
CA ARG A 87 12.12 12.91 -13.19
C ARG A 87 11.30 13.14 -14.47
N LYS A 88 11.72 12.57 -15.60
CA LYS A 88 11.04 12.71 -16.89
C LYS A 88 10.70 11.33 -17.48
N ALA A 89 9.64 10.66 -17.00
CA ALA A 89 8.74 9.79 -17.81
C ALA A 89 7.67 9.06 -16.95
N PRO A 90 6.49 8.72 -17.52
CA PRO A 90 5.50 9.60 -18.15
C PRO A 90 4.12 9.51 -17.45
N ASP A 91 3.17 10.35 -17.91
CA ASP A 91 1.77 10.47 -17.46
C ASP A 91 0.98 9.14 -17.37
#